data_AF-A0A975NSB8-F1
#
_entry.id   AF-A0A975NSB8-F1
#
_cell.length_a   1.000
_cell.length_b   1.000
_cell.length_c   1.000
_cell.angle_alpha   90.00
_cell.angle_beta   90.00
_cell.angle_gamma   90.00
#
_symmetry.space_group_name_H-M   'P 1'
#
loop_
_entity.id
_entity.type
_entity.pdbx_description
1 polymer ?
#
loop_
_entity_poly.entity_id
_entity_poly.type
_entity_poly.pdbx_seq_one_letter_code
_entity_poly.pdbx_strand_id
1 'polypeptide(L)'
;MTATPQRATYRHGNLKAEALKAATRLVAQSGHEALSLRQVADAVGVAHRSLYNHFTDREALLDAVATDAYTRLAAQLTKAQTPEDYTATYVRFALRNRAIYALMTSRPHATMKRNPPLQAAVHKVITEAMRIFCRDIETPAARRRAVMKVYITLYGGISLYVAGVLDQPSEKALIAELSAMNAGM
;
A
#
# COMPACT_ATOMS: atom_id res chain seq x y z
N MET A 1 -15.91 -36.15 -32.94
CA MET A 1 -16.52 -34.96 -32.32
C MET A 1 -15.53 -34.41 -31.30
N THR A 2 -14.72 -33.43 -31.67
CA THR A 2 -13.71 -32.80 -30.80
C THR A 2 -14.35 -31.62 -30.08
N ALA A 3 -14.43 -31.69 -28.74
CA ALA A 3 -14.96 -30.63 -27.90
C ALA A 3 -13.95 -29.47 -27.78
N THR A 4 -14.39 -28.27 -28.18
CA THR A 4 -13.67 -27.00 -28.04
C THR A 4 -13.54 -26.60 -26.57
N PRO A 5 -12.38 -26.11 -26.09
CA PRO A 5 -12.24 -25.65 -24.71
C PRO A 5 -13.10 -24.41 -24.47
N GLN A 6 -13.93 -24.47 -23.44
CA GLN A 6 -14.83 -23.41 -23.01
C GLN A 6 -14.00 -22.23 -22.49
N ARG A 7 -13.83 -21.19 -23.32
CA ARG A 7 -13.25 -19.90 -22.90
C ARG A 7 -14.08 -19.36 -21.74
N ALA A 8 -13.46 -19.32 -20.55
CA ALA A 8 -14.02 -18.69 -19.38
C ALA A 8 -14.50 -17.29 -19.76
N THR A 9 -15.79 -17.05 -19.56
CA THR A 9 -16.49 -15.86 -19.99
C THR A 9 -15.81 -14.62 -19.43
N TYR A 10 -15.19 -13.89 -20.34
CA TYR A 10 -14.74 -12.54 -20.12
C TYR A 10 -15.93 -11.70 -19.67
N ARG A 11 -16.05 -11.46 -18.36
CA ARG A 11 -17.06 -10.55 -17.80
C ARG A 11 -16.64 -9.14 -18.19
N HIS A 12 -17.06 -8.72 -19.38
CA HIS A 12 -16.74 -7.45 -20.04
C HIS A 12 -16.93 -6.19 -19.18
N GLY A 13 -17.61 -6.27 -18.02
CA GLY A 13 -17.77 -5.15 -17.07
C GLY A 13 -16.68 -5.02 -15.99
N ASN A 14 -15.82 -6.03 -15.76
CA ASN A 14 -14.88 -6.01 -14.62
C ASN A 14 -13.40 -6.03 -14.98
N LEU A 15 -13.03 -5.81 -16.25
CA LEU A 15 -11.63 -5.91 -16.71
C LEU A 15 -10.67 -5.08 -15.86
N LYS A 16 -11.04 -3.84 -15.51
CA LYS A 16 -10.21 -2.97 -14.68
C LYS A 16 -9.88 -3.59 -13.32
N ALA A 17 -10.86 -4.20 -12.64
CA ALA A 17 -10.62 -4.81 -11.33
C ALA A 17 -9.87 -6.14 -11.43
N GLU A 18 -10.15 -6.96 -12.45
CA GLU A 18 -9.39 -8.19 -12.70
C GLU A 18 -7.91 -7.88 -13.03
N ALA A 19 -7.67 -6.86 -13.85
CA ALA A 19 -6.33 -6.37 -14.16
C ALA A 19 -5.62 -5.84 -12.92
N LEU A 20 -6.31 -5.05 -12.08
CA LEU A 20 -5.76 -4.58 -10.81
C LEU A 20 -5.39 -5.74 -9.88
N LYS A 21 -6.27 -6.74 -9.74
CA LYS A 21 -6.03 -7.94 -8.93
C LYS A 21 -4.84 -8.75 -9.45
N ALA A 22 -4.74 -8.92 -10.77
CA ALA A 22 -3.62 -9.59 -11.40
C ALA A 22 -2.30 -8.83 -11.20
N ALA A 23 -2.33 -7.50 -11.37
CA ALA A 23 -1.18 -6.64 -11.12
C ALA A 23 -0.71 -6.72 -9.67
N THR A 24 -1.61 -6.61 -8.70
CA THR A 24 -1.30 -6.76 -7.27
C THR A 24 -0.63 -8.10 -6.98
N ARG A 25 -1.13 -9.20 -7.56
CA ARG A 25 -0.53 -10.52 -7.42
C ARG A 25 0.87 -10.58 -8.03
N LEU A 26 1.06 -10.06 -9.25
CA LEU A 26 2.36 -10.06 -9.93
C LEU A 26 3.39 -9.21 -9.17
N VAL A 27 3.00 -8.05 -8.65
CA VAL A 27 3.88 -7.22 -7.79
C VAL A 27 4.26 -7.97 -6.53
N ALA A 28 3.32 -8.68 -5.90
CA ALA A 28 3.61 -9.48 -4.71
C ALA A 28 4.60 -10.63 -4.97
N GLN A 29 4.60 -11.19 -6.19
CA GLN A 29 5.45 -12.32 -6.58
C GLN A 29 6.85 -11.88 -7.03
N SER A 30 6.92 -10.85 -7.88
CA SER A 30 8.16 -10.51 -8.61
C SER A 30 8.63 -9.08 -8.39
N GLY A 31 7.97 -8.32 -7.51
CA GLY A 31 8.26 -6.90 -7.31
C GLY A 31 7.64 -6.00 -8.37
N HIS A 32 7.53 -4.72 -8.05
CA HIS A 32 6.88 -3.74 -8.93
C HIS A 32 7.74 -3.39 -10.15
N GLU A 33 9.06 -3.45 -10.03
CA GLU A 33 10.01 -3.17 -11.11
C GLU A 33 9.80 -4.08 -12.33
N ALA A 34 9.52 -5.37 -12.09
CA ALA A 34 9.32 -6.36 -13.15
C ALA A 34 7.93 -6.32 -13.81
N LEU A 35 6.98 -5.53 -13.29
CA LEU A 35 5.60 -5.49 -13.82
C LEU A 35 5.56 -4.85 -15.21
N SER A 36 4.77 -5.41 -16.12
CA SER A 36 4.42 -4.79 -17.40
C SER A 36 2.93 -4.95 -17.71
N LEU A 37 2.37 -4.03 -18.50
CA LEU A 37 0.99 -4.12 -18.97
C LEU A 37 0.75 -5.40 -19.79
N ARG A 38 1.75 -5.87 -20.55
CA ARG A 38 1.66 -7.11 -21.31
C ARG A 38 1.49 -8.33 -20.41
N GLN A 39 2.31 -8.48 -19.36
CA GLN A 39 2.17 -9.58 -18.40
C GLN A 39 0.79 -9.58 -17.72
N VAL A 40 0.27 -8.39 -17.42
CA VAL A 40 -1.07 -8.26 -16.80
C VAL A 40 -2.15 -8.66 -17.80
N ALA A 41 -2.03 -8.25 -19.06
CA ALA A 41 -2.97 -8.62 -20.13
C ALA A 41 -2.99 -10.13 -20.36
N ASP A 42 -1.81 -10.74 -20.43
CA ASP A 42 -1.65 -12.19 -20.56
C ASP A 42 -2.27 -12.92 -19.34
N ALA A 43 -2.04 -12.41 -18.13
CA ALA A 43 -2.56 -12.98 -16.89
C ALA A 43 -4.10 -12.90 -16.75
N VAL A 44 -4.76 -11.97 -17.45
CA VAL A 44 -6.23 -11.85 -17.47
C VAL A 44 -6.85 -12.34 -18.79
N GLY A 45 -6.03 -12.83 -19.73
CA GLY A 45 -6.48 -13.47 -20.97
C GLY A 45 -6.97 -12.50 -22.04
N VAL A 46 -6.34 -11.33 -22.18
CA VAL A 46 -6.83 -10.23 -23.04
C VAL A 46 -5.78 -9.71 -23.99
N ALA A 47 -6.23 -9.07 -25.07
CA ALA A 47 -5.32 -8.31 -25.91
C ALA A 47 -4.72 -7.15 -25.09
N HIS A 48 -3.41 -6.92 -25.23
CA HIS A 48 -2.71 -5.83 -24.55
C HIS A 48 -3.40 -4.47 -24.76
N ARG A 49 -3.92 -4.21 -25.98
CA ARG A 49 -4.68 -2.99 -26.32
C ARG A 49 -5.89 -2.75 -25.42
N SER A 50 -6.51 -3.81 -24.89
CA SER A 50 -7.69 -3.70 -24.02
C SER A 50 -7.36 -3.06 -22.67
N LEU A 51 -6.12 -3.17 -22.17
CA LEU A 51 -5.72 -2.53 -20.91
C LEU A 51 -5.48 -1.02 -21.06
N TYR A 52 -5.03 -0.54 -22.22
CA TYR A 52 -4.81 0.89 -22.46
C TYR A 52 -6.07 1.74 -22.30
N ASN A 53 -7.25 1.14 -22.47
CA ASN A 53 -8.53 1.81 -22.22
C ASN A 53 -8.82 2.04 -20.72
N HIS A 54 -8.06 1.40 -19.82
CA HIS A 54 -8.23 1.50 -18.36
C HIS A 54 -7.01 2.07 -17.63
N PHE A 55 -5.81 1.80 -18.14
CA PHE A 55 -4.54 2.27 -17.60
C PHE A 55 -3.71 2.80 -18.76
N THR A 56 -3.43 4.10 -18.75
CA THR A 56 -2.70 4.79 -19.83
C THR A 56 -1.30 4.23 -20.05
N ASP A 57 -0.68 3.78 -18.96
CA ASP A 57 0.66 3.22 -18.94
C ASP A 57 0.85 2.34 -17.69
N ARG A 58 2.07 1.80 -17.56
CA ARG A 58 2.49 0.97 -16.43
C ARG A 58 2.43 1.73 -15.09
N GLU A 59 2.80 3.01 -15.07
CA GLU A 59 2.81 3.81 -13.85
C GLU A 59 1.38 4.05 -13.35
N ALA A 60 0.43 4.33 -14.25
CA ALA A 60 -0.99 4.44 -13.91
C ALA A 60 -1.55 3.15 -13.28
N LEU A 61 -1.08 1.98 -13.72
CA LEU A 61 -1.45 0.71 -13.10
C LEU A 61 -0.80 0.53 -11.72
N LEU A 62 0.48 0.86 -11.57
CA LEU A 62 1.18 0.82 -10.29
C LEU A 62 0.57 1.78 -9.26
N ASP A 63 0.17 2.96 -9.69
CA ASP A 63 -0.53 3.93 -8.86
C ASP A 63 -1.90 3.39 -8.40
N ALA A 64 -2.61 2.67 -9.27
CA ALA A 64 -3.87 2.02 -8.90
C ALA A 64 -3.63 0.90 -7.85
N VAL A 65 -2.57 0.11 -8.00
CA VAL A 65 -2.16 -0.89 -7.00
C VAL A 65 -1.82 -0.22 -5.66
N ALA A 66 -1.04 0.85 -5.68
CA ALA A 66 -0.70 1.61 -4.47
C ALA A 66 -1.96 2.22 -3.82
N THR A 67 -2.89 2.74 -4.63
CA THR A 67 -4.17 3.31 -4.16
C THR A 67 -5.01 2.27 -3.44
N ASP A 68 -5.14 1.06 -3.99
CA ASP A 68 -5.83 -0.07 -3.35
C ASP A 68 -5.16 -0.44 -2.02
N ALA A 69 -3.82 -0.53 -2.02
CA ALA A 69 -3.06 -0.87 -0.82
C ALA A 69 -3.23 0.16 0.31
N TYR A 70 -3.13 1.47 0.01
CA TYR A 70 -3.40 2.53 0.99
C TYR A 70 -4.84 2.49 1.49
N THR A 71 -5.81 2.20 0.60
CA THR A 71 -7.23 2.08 0.99
C THR A 71 -7.44 0.91 1.95
N ARG A 72 -6.84 -0.24 1.67
CA ARG A 72 -6.89 -1.43 2.55
C ARG A 72 -6.19 -1.20 3.88
N LEU A 73 -5.06 -0.50 3.88
CA LEU A 73 -4.35 -0.13 5.11
C LEU A 73 -5.21 0.81 5.95
N ALA A 74 -5.75 1.89 5.36
CA ALA A 74 -6.64 2.83 6.05
C ALA A 74 -7.83 2.09 6.69
N ALA A 75 -8.47 1.19 5.95
CA ALA A 75 -9.60 0.40 6.44
C ALA A 75 -9.25 -0.54 7.62
N GLN A 76 -7.99 -0.95 7.75
CA GLN A 76 -7.53 -1.70 8.92
C GLN A 76 -7.25 -0.76 10.11
N LEU A 77 -6.65 0.41 9.84
CA LEU A 77 -6.31 1.40 10.86
C LEU A 77 -7.51 2.07 11.52
N THR A 78 -8.69 2.08 10.88
CA THR A 78 -9.94 2.55 11.52
C THR A 78 -10.28 1.78 12.80
N LYS A 79 -9.82 0.54 12.92
CA LYS A 79 -10.06 -0.31 14.09
C LYS A 79 -9.12 -0.02 15.26
N ALA A 80 -7.99 0.66 15.02
CA ALA A 80 -7.04 1.00 16.06
C ALA A 80 -7.66 1.94 17.09
N GLN A 81 -7.47 1.66 18.37
CA GLN A 81 -7.94 2.51 19.47
C GLN A 81 -6.79 3.21 20.19
N THR A 82 -5.60 2.62 20.12
CA THR A 82 -4.39 3.11 20.77
C THR A 82 -3.23 3.33 19.79
N PRO A 83 -2.21 4.11 20.18
CA PRO A 83 -0.91 4.17 19.50
C PRO A 83 -0.28 2.81 19.18
N GLU A 84 -0.39 1.85 20.10
CA GLU A 84 0.13 0.50 19.94
C GLU A 84 -0.68 -0.28 18.88
N ASP A 85 -2.01 -0.21 18.92
CA ASP A 85 -2.86 -0.86 17.90
C ASP A 85 -2.55 -0.35 16.49
N TYR A 86 -2.37 0.97 16.35
CA TYR A 86 -2.03 1.60 15.08
C TYR A 86 -0.68 1.09 14.59
N THR A 87 0.34 1.14 15.45
CA THR A 87 1.71 0.71 15.13
C THR A 87 1.74 -0.76 14.76
N ALA A 88 1.10 -1.63 15.55
CA ALA A 88 1.03 -3.06 15.28
C ALA A 88 0.32 -3.37 13.95
N THR A 89 -0.78 -2.69 13.66
CA THR A 89 -1.54 -2.85 12.40
C THR A 89 -0.71 -2.41 11.20
N TYR A 90 -0.04 -1.26 11.29
CA TYR A 90 0.79 -0.73 10.21
C TYR A 90 1.99 -1.65 9.93
N VAL A 91 2.73 -2.07 10.96
CA VAL A 91 3.90 -2.95 10.83
C VAL A 91 3.50 -4.30 10.24
N ARG A 92 2.42 -4.93 10.75
CA ARG A 92 1.90 -6.19 10.20
C ARG A 92 1.52 -6.07 8.73
N PHE A 93 0.85 -4.98 8.36
CA PHE A 93 0.49 -4.74 6.97
C PHE A 93 1.75 -4.66 6.08
N ALA A 94 2.73 -3.86 6.49
CA ALA A 94 3.97 -3.69 5.73
C ALA A 94 4.76 -5.01 5.59
N LEU A 95 4.95 -5.74 6.69
CA LEU A 95 5.74 -6.98 6.69
C LEU A 95 5.06 -8.13 5.96
N ARG A 96 3.72 -8.21 5.97
CA ARG A 96 2.96 -9.21 5.21
C ARG A 96 2.87 -8.90 3.72
N ASN A 97 3.07 -7.63 3.33
CA ASN A 97 2.91 -7.17 1.96
C ASN A 97 4.20 -6.47 1.46
N ARG A 98 5.39 -7.01 1.76
CA ARG A 98 6.69 -6.31 1.56
C ARG A 98 6.86 -5.68 0.19
N ALA A 99 6.60 -6.42 -0.89
CA ALA A 99 6.75 -5.90 -2.26
C ALA A 99 5.73 -4.80 -2.60
N ILE A 100 4.52 -4.88 -2.05
CA ILE A 100 3.49 -3.84 -2.19
C ILE A 100 3.85 -2.61 -1.35
N TYR A 101 4.37 -2.80 -0.13
CA TYR A 101 4.82 -1.72 0.72
C TYR A 101 6.03 -0.98 0.11
N ALA A 102 6.95 -1.71 -0.51
CA ALA A 102 8.04 -1.13 -1.29
C ALA A 102 7.51 -0.29 -2.47
N LEU A 103 6.48 -0.76 -3.18
CA LEU A 103 5.80 0.04 -4.21
C LEU A 103 5.18 1.31 -3.63
N MET A 104 4.42 1.20 -2.53
CA MET A 104 3.76 2.36 -1.89
C MET A 104 4.77 3.44 -1.52
N THR A 105 5.90 3.05 -0.92
CA THR A 105 6.95 3.97 -0.45
C THR A 105 7.87 4.47 -1.56
N SER A 106 7.91 3.81 -2.72
CA SER A 106 8.68 4.27 -3.89
C SER A 106 7.95 5.29 -4.77
N ARG A 107 6.69 5.62 -4.48
CA ARG A 107 5.92 6.58 -5.29
C ARG A 107 6.43 8.00 -5.13
N PRO A 108 6.84 8.68 -6.22
CA PRO A 108 7.30 10.06 -6.15
C PRO A 108 6.20 11.00 -5.65
N HIS A 109 6.58 12.01 -4.87
CA HIS A 109 5.66 13.07 -4.43
C HIS A 109 4.96 13.78 -5.61
N ALA A 110 5.67 13.96 -6.72
CA ALA A 110 5.11 14.54 -7.94
C ALA A 110 3.95 13.71 -8.51
N THR A 111 4.06 12.38 -8.47
CA THR A 111 3.01 11.45 -8.88
C THR A 111 1.80 11.55 -7.95
N MET A 112 2.03 11.50 -6.63
CA MET A 112 0.95 11.63 -5.64
C MET A 112 0.16 12.94 -5.82
N LYS A 113 0.84 14.06 -6.11
CA LYS A 113 0.19 15.36 -6.37
C LYS A 113 -0.71 15.38 -7.61
N ARG A 114 -0.40 14.57 -8.62
CA ARG A 114 -1.12 14.53 -9.91
C ARG A 114 -2.15 13.41 -10.00
N ASN A 115 -2.29 12.62 -8.93
CA ASN A 115 -3.19 11.47 -8.86
C ASN A 115 -4.16 11.63 -7.68
N PRO A 116 -5.32 12.31 -7.86
CA PRO A 116 -6.26 12.57 -6.77
C PRO A 116 -6.76 11.32 -6.03
N PRO A 117 -7.06 10.18 -6.70
CA PRO A 117 -7.41 8.94 -6.01
C PRO A 117 -6.31 8.44 -5.06
N LEU A 118 -5.05 8.41 -5.51
CA LEU A 118 -3.91 8.01 -4.68
C LEU A 118 -3.73 8.97 -3.50
N GLN A 119 -3.79 10.27 -3.76
CA GLN A 119 -3.69 11.30 -2.72
C GLN A 119 -4.78 11.12 -1.65
N ALA A 120 -6.02 10.90 -2.06
CA ALA A 120 -7.13 10.68 -1.13
C ALA A 120 -6.93 9.41 -0.28
N ALA A 121 -6.41 8.33 -0.87
CA ALA A 121 -6.10 7.10 -0.12
C ALA A 121 -4.99 7.31 0.92
N VAL A 122 -3.92 8.03 0.56
CA VAL A 122 -2.84 8.41 1.49
C VAL A 122 -3.37 9.30 2.61
N HIS A 123 -4.18 10.31 2.27
CA HIS A 123 -4.80 11.20 3.26
C HIS A 123 -5.64 10.45 4.28
N LYS A 124 -6.35 9.38 3.90
CA LYS A 124 -7.09 8.55 4.86
C LYS A 124 -6.17 7.91 5.90
N VAL A 125 -4.99 7.42 5.51
CA VAL A 125 -4.01 6.85 6.46
C VAL A 125 -3.44 7.93 7.38
N ILE A 126 -3.22 9.14 6.87
CA ILE A 126 -2.83 10.32 7.67
C ILE A 126 -3.94 10.71 8.65
N THR A 127 -5.20 10.73 8.24
CA THR A 127 -6.35 11.02 9.10
C THR A 127 -6.41 10.04 10.27
N GLU A 128 -6.22 8.75 10.02
CA GLU A 128 -6.18 7.75 11.11
C GLU A 128 -4.99 7.96 12.05
N ALA A 129 -3.82 8.37 11.53
CA ALA A 129 -2.70 8.75 12.40
C ALA A 129 -3.06 9.95 13.28
N MET A 130 -3.66 11.00 12.71
CA MET A 130 -4.08 12.18 13.46
C MET A 130 -5.11 11.83 14.55
N ARG A 131 -6.07 10.94 14.24
CA ARG A 131 -7.08 10.47 15.22
C ARG A 131 -6.44 9.78 16.44
N ILE A 132 -5.34 9.06 16.24
CA ILE A 132 -4.66 8.29 17.29
C ILE A 132 -3.66 9.15 18.06
N PHE A 133 -2.81 9.89 17.35
CA PHE A 133 -1.60 10.49 17.91
C PHE A 133 -1.69 11.99 18.18
N CYS A 134 -2.81 12.64 17.83
CA CYS A 134 -2.95 14.08 17.93
C CYS A 134 -4.16 14.52 18.77
N ARG A 135 -4.72 13.64 19.62
CA ARG A 135 -5.94 13.93 20.41
C ARG A 135 -5.77 15.17 21.29
N ASP A 136 -4.64 15.27 21.97
CA ASP A 136 -4.33 16.33 22.93
C ASP A 136 -3.38 17.39 22.37
N ILE A 137 -3.19 17.42 21.04
CA ILE A 137 -2.32 18.39 20.36
C ILE A 137 -3.17 19.50 19.75
N GLU A 138 -2.97 20.73 20.21
CA GLU A 138 -3.83 21.87 19.83
C GLU A 138 -3.46 22.49 18.48
N THR A 139 -2.17 22.69 18.19
CA THR A 139 -1.76 23.47 17.02
C THR A 139 -1.59 22.61 15.77
N PRO A 140 -2.02 23.09 14.58
CA PRO A 140 -1.82 22.36 13.32
C PRO A 140 -0.34 22.04 13.04
N ALA A 141 0.57 22.94 13.41
CA ALA A 141 2.00 22.73 13.24
C ALA A 141 2.54 21.59 14.12
N ALA A 142 2.09 21.49 15.37
CA ALA A 142 2.46 20.39 16.26
C ALA A 142 1.86 19.05 15.79
N ARG A 143 0.60 19.03 15.34
CA ARG A 143 -0.04 17.82 14.77
C ARG A 143 0.74 17.29 13.57
N ARG A 144 1.14 18.19 12.66
CA ARG A 144 1.97 17.84 11.50
C ARG A 144 3.31 17.24 11.92
N ARG A 145 3.99 17.82 12.93
CA ARG A 145 5.26 17.28 13.44
C ARG A 145 5.09 15.91 14.08
N ALA A 146 4.05 15.70 14.89
CA ALA A 146 3.75 14.42 15.52
C ALA A 146 3.51 13.33 14.46
N VAL A 147 2.66 13.60 13.47
CA VAL A 147 2.41 12.67 12.36
C VAL A 147 3.66 12.40 11.54
N MET A 148 4.48 13.43 11.25
CA MET A 148 5.76 13.22 10.57
C MET A 148 6.68 12.28 11.36
N LYS A 149 6.80 12.47 12.68
CA LYS A 149 7.59 11.59 13.55
C LYS A 149 7.11 10.15 13.44
N VAL A 150 5.79 9.89 13.54
CA VAL A 150 5.22 8.54 13.38
C VAL A 150 5.65 7.90 12.07
N TYR A 151 5.48 8.60 10.94
CA TYR A 151 5.83 8.02 9.64
C TYR A 151 7.33 7.82 9.46
N ILE A 152 8.18 8.72 9.98
CA ILE A 152 9.63 8.54 9.96
C ILE A 152 10.03 7.31 10.79
N THR A 153 9.50 7.18 12.00
CA THR A 153 9.75 6.03 12.88
C THR A 153 9.30 4.72 12.24
N LEU A 154 8.07 4.68 11.71
CA LEU A 154 7.52 3.47 11.09
C LEU A 154 8.29 3.10 9.82
N TYR A 155 8.49 4.04 8.90
CA TYR A 155 9.20 3.79 7.65
C TYR A 155 10.66 3.37 7.91
N GLY A 156 11.36 4.13 8.74
CA GLY A 156 12.75 3.85 9.11
C GLY A 156 12.86 2.49 9.81
N GLY A 157 12.05 2.25 10.84
CA GLY A 157 12.06 1.00 11.60
C GLY A 157 11.77 -0.23 10.75
N ILE A 158 10.72 -0.18 9.92
CA ILE A 158 10.37 -1.29 9.02
C ILE A 158 11.48 -1.52 7.98
N SER A 159 11.99 -0.45 7.36
CA SER A 159 13.02 -0.57 6.31
C SER A 159 14.33 -1.11 6.87
N LEU A 160 14.77 -0.62 8.04
CA LEU A 160 15.97 -1.09 8.70
C LEU A 160 15.83 -2.54 9.19
N TYR A 161 14.67 -2.93 9.70
CA TYR A 161 14.39 -4.31 10.09
C TYR A 161 14.41 -5.26 8.89
N VAL A 162 13.75 -4.90 7.78
CA VAL A 162 13.75 -5.71 6.55
C VAL A 162 15.16 -5.82 5.94
N ALA A 163 15.98 -4.77 6.06
CA ALA A 163 17.37 -4.77 5.62
C ALA A 163 18.32 -5.53 6.57
N GLY A 164 17.86 -5.99 7.73
CA GLY A 164 18.68 -6.65 8.75
C GLY A 164 19.63 -5.70 9.49
N VAL A 165 19.46 -4.38 9.36
CA VAL A 165 20.27 -3.37 10.07
C VAL A 165 19.76 -3.15 11.49
N LEU A 166 18.44 -3.13 11.67
CA LEU A 166 17.82 -3.08 12.99
C LEU A 166 17.55 -4.51 13.46
N ASP A 167 18.44 -5.04 14.29
CA ASP A 167 18.30 -6.38 14.86
C ASP A 167 17.17 -6.39 15.90
N GLN A 168 16.13 -7.18 15.63
CA GLN A 168 15.01 -7.40 16.52
C GLN A 168 14.66 -8.89 16.49
N PRO A 169 14.49 -9.54 17.64
CA PRO A 169 14.34 -11.00 17.71
C PRO A 169 13.00 -11.50 17.15
N SER A 170 12.03 -10.62 16.91
CA SER A 170 10.73 -10.98 16.32
C SER A 170 9.95 -9.75 15.81
N GLU A 171 8.92 -10.00 15.01
CA GLU A 171 7.90 -8.99 14.65
C GLU A 171 7.29 -8.34 15.89
N LYS A 172 7.04 -9.11 16.96
CA LYS A 172 6.47 -8.58 18.20
C LYS A 172 7.42 -7.60 18.89
N ALA A 173 8.72 -7.90 18.91
CA ALA A 173 9.73 -7.02 19.50
C ALA A 173 9.86 -5.71 18.70
N LEU A 174 9.87 -5.79 17.37
CA LEU A 174 9.83 -4.61 16.50
C LEU A 174 8.61 -3.73 16.77
N ILE A 175 7.41 -4.33 16.86
CA ILE A 175 6.17 -3.58 17.16
C ILE A 175 6.29 -2.88 18.52
N ALA A 176 6.80 -3.55 19.55
CA ALA A 176 6.96 -2.96 20.87
C ALA A 176 7.93 -1.77 20.85
N GLU A 177 9.08 -1.92 20.18
CA GLU A 177 10.10 -0.85 20.06
C GLU A 177 9.53 0.39 19.35
N LEU A 178 8.91 0.19 18.17
CA LEU A 178 8.33 1.31 17.41
C LEU A 178 7.15 1.94 18.14
N SER A 179 6.39 1.15 18.92
CA SER A 179 5.31 1.66 19.75
C SER A 179 5.84 2.52 20.88
N ALA A 180 6.94 2.13 21.54
CA ALA A 180 7.61 2.91 22.56
C ALA A 180 8.18 4.22 22.01
N MET A 181 8.79 4.21 20.81
CA MET A 181 9.28 5.42 20.15
C MET A 181 8.17 6.43 19.79
N ASN A 182 6.97 5.90 19.49
CA ASN A 182 5.77 6.67 19.20
C ASN A 182 4.96 7.01 20.46
N ALA A 183 5.31 6.47 21.64
CA ALA A 183 4.66 6.79 22.90
C ALA A 183 5.08 8.19 23.38
N GLY A 184 4.19 8.88 24.09
CA GLY A 184 4.45 10.21 24.67
C GLY A 184 4.41 11.37 23.67
N MET A 185 3.63 11.24 22.59
CA MET A 185 3.28 12.34 21.69
C MET A 185 2.01 13.05 22.13
#